data_AF-A0A970NAX5-F1
#
_entry.id   AF-A0A970NAX5-F1
#
_cell.length_a   1.000
_cell.length_b   1.000
_cell.length_c   1.000
_cell.angle_alpha   90.00
_cell.angle_beta   90.00
_cell.angle_gamma   90.00
#
_symmetry.space_group_name_H-M   'P 1'
#
loop_
_entity.id
_entity.type
_entity.pdbx_description
1 polymer ?
#
loop_
_entity_poly.entity_id
_entity_poly.type
_entity_poly.pdbx_seq_one_letter_code
_entity_poly.pdbx_strand_id
1 'polypeptide(L)'
;MKKKWEILILTAVIAVSLLLPAQTALGATTVPVTLPAFNVTLNGVEIDNDRSSYPLLVYKDITYFPMTYYDSRFLGLESSWNAQRGLAVVKTGATWDYHPYRSNSPHLNAYTAQVAGFSITVNGQKVDNHGEEYPLLLFRNVTYFPLTWRFAVDEFGWEYSFDSAGGLVI
;
A
#
# COMPACT_ATOMS: atom_id res chain seq x y z
N MET A 1 37.84 -13.51 48.86
CA MET A 1 37.72 -14.19 47.54
C MET A 1 36.37 -13.98 46.86
N LYS A 2 35.25 -13.80 47.59
CA LYS A 2 33.89 -13.59 47.02
C LYS A 2 33.70 -12.30 46.19
N LYS A 3 34.23 -11.14 46.64
CA LYS A 3 34.15 -9.85 45.92
C LYS A 3 34.81 -9.81 44.53
N LYS A 4 35.85 -10.63 44.28
CA LYS A 4 36.52 -10.69 42.98
C LYS A 4 35.69 -11.44 41.93
N TRP A 5 34.81 -12.33 42.39
CA TRP A 5 33.91 -13.11 41.52
C TRP A 5 32.69 -12.28 41.11
N GLU A 6 32.16 -11.45 42.01
CA GLU A 6 31.06 -10.52 41.73
C GLU A 6 31.45 -9.49 40.65
N ILE A 7 32.67 -8.94 40.71
CA ILE A 7 33.18 -8.01 39.69
C ILE A 7 33.36 -8.70 38.34
N LEU A 8 33.75 -9.99 38.33
CA LEU A 8 33.92 -10.77 37.09
C LEU A 8 32.59 -11.13 36.44
N ILE A 9 31.54 -11.37 37.24
CA ILE A 9 30.20 -11.66 36.74
C ILE A 9 29.54 -10.37 36.21
N LEU A 10 29.74 -9.23 36.86
CA LEU A 10 29.19 -7.95 36.42
C LEU A 10 29.80 -7.47 35.08
N THR A 11 31.11 -7.68 34.87
CA THR A 11 31.76 -7.37 33.59
C THR A 11 31.37 -8.31 32.46
N ALA A 12 31.11 -9.59 32.76
CA ALA A 12 30.60 -10.53 31.77
C ALA A 12 29.17 -10.18 31.29
N VAL A 13 28.30 -9.71 32.20
CA VAL A 13 26.92 -9.30 31.83
C VAL A 13 26.91 -8.05 30.94
N ILE A 14 27.79 -7.08 31.19
CA ILE A 14 27.89 -5.85 30.38
C ILE A 14 28.45 -6.15 28.97
N ALA A 15 29.39 -7.09 28.84
CA ALA A 15 29.96 -7.48 27.54
C ALA A 15 28.95 -8.23 26.64
N VAL A 16 28.02 -9.00 27.21
CA VAL A 16 27.01 -9.74 26.44
C VAL A 16 25.90 -8.82 25.90
N SER A 17 25.58 -7.73 26.61
CA SER A 17 24.58 -6.75 26.14
C SER A 17 25.00 -5.94 24.90
N LEU A 18 26.30 -5.90 24.56
CA LEU A 18 26.83 -5.21 23.38
C LEU A 18 26.80 -6.07 22.11
N LEU A 19 26.43 -7.35 22.21
CA LEU A 19 26.32 -8.28 21.08
C LEU A 19 24.89 -8.42 20.55
N LEU A 20 23.95 -7.63 21.07
CA LEU A 20 22.62 -7.56 20.46
C LEU A 20 22.78 -6.93 19.07
N PRO A 21 22.40 -7.62 17.98
CA PRO A 21 22.41 -7.00 16.67
C PRO A 21 21.53 -5.75 16.73
N ALA A 22 22.12 -4.60 16.39
CA ALA A 22 21.35 -3.40 16.15
C ALA A 22 20.32 -3.76 15.08
N GLN A 23 19.04 -3.73 15.43
CA GLN A 23 17.98 -3.88 14.44
C GLN A 23 18.15 -2.71 13.48
N THR A 24 18.68 -2.97 12.29
CA THR A 24 18.71 -1.98 11.22
C THR A 24 17.27 -1.72 10.84
N ALA A 25 16.70 -0.63 11.37
CA ALA A 25 15.48 -0.08 10.83
C ALA A 25 15.79 0.29 9.38
N LEU A 26 15.33 -0.55 8.44
CA LEU A 26 15.32 -0.17 7.03
C LEU A 26 14.47 1.09 6.94
N GLY A 27 15.09 2.21 6.58
CA GLY A 27 14.38 3.46 6.38
C GLY A 27 13.28 3.24 5.35
N ALA A 28 12.08 3.79 5.60
CA ALA A 28 10.98 3.70 4.66
C ALA A 28 11.41 4.30 3.31
N THR A 29 11.44 3.47 2.26
CA THR A 29 11.72 3.95 0.90
C THR A 29 10.56 4.82 0.45
N THR A 30 10.82 6.06 0.09
CA THR A 30 9.82 7.00 -0.40
C THR A 30 9.95 7.17 -1.92
N VAL A 31 8.81 7.38 -2.57
CA VAL A 31 8.72 7.59 -4.02
C VAL A 31 7.84 8.81 -4.34
N PRO A 32 8.20 9.60 -5.36
CA PRO A 32 7.33 10.67 -5.85
C PRO A 32 6.12 10.08 -6.58
N VAL A 33 4.95 10.66 -6.38
CA VAL A 33 3.72 10.28 -7.07
C VAL A 33 2.95 11.52 -7.51
N THR A 34 2.18 11.40 -8.59
CA THR A 34 1.31 12.48 -9.10
C THR A 34 -0.14 12.03 -9.09
N LEU A 35 -1.05 12.89 -9.53
CA LEU A 35 -2.40 12.51 -9.90
C LEU A 35 -2.44 12.04 -11.37
N PRO A 36 -3.39 11.18 -11.77
CA PRO A 36 -3.63 10.87 -13.17
C PRO A 36 -3.92 12.12 -13.99
N ALA A 37 -3.31 12.22 -15.17
CA ALA A 37 -3.55 13.29 -16.14
C ALA A 37 -4.63 12.92 -17.18
N PHE A 38 -5.32 11.80 -16.96
CA PHE A 38 -6.35 11.22 -17.82
C PHE A 38 -7.51 10.72 -16.96
N ASN A 39 -8.68 10.55 -17.58
CA ASN A 39 -9.86 10.04 -16.91
C ASN A 39 -9.66 8.59 -16.48
N VAL A 40 -10.17 8.26 -15.29
CA VAL A 40 -10.20 6.88 -14.80
C VAL A 40 -11.62 6.51 -14.48
N THR A 41 -12.12 5.48 -15.13
CA THR A 41 -13.44 4.90 -14.89
C THR A 41 -13.27 3.57 -14.19
N LEU A 42 -13.90 3.44 -13.02
CA LEU A 42 -13.85 2.23 -12.21
C LEU A 42 -15.28 1.72 -12.04
N ASN A 43 -15.54 0.46 -12.40
CA ASN A 43 -16.86 -0.16 -12.30
C ASN A 43 -17.97 0.74 -12.91
N GLY A 44 -17.68 1.29 -14.10
CA GLY A 44 -18.58 2.19 -14.83
C GLY A 44 -18.72 3.62 -14.29
N VAL A 45 -18.02 3.99 -13.23
CA VAL A 45 -18.05 5.33 -12.63
C VAL A 45 -16.76 6.09 -12.93
N GLU A 46 -16.87 7.25 -13.58
CA GLU A 46 -15.74 8.18 -13.72
C GLU A 46 -15.37 8.76 -12.35
N ILE A 47 -14.11 8.58 -11.96
CA ILE A 47 -13.61 8.96 -10.63
C ILE A 47 -13.29 10.45 -10.59
N ASP A 48 -14.01 11.17 -9.72
CA ASP A 48 -13.69 12.55 -9.33
C ASP A 48 -12.47 12.56 -8.40
N ASN A 49 -11.29 12.56 -9.02
CA ASN A 49 -10.02 12.47 -8.29
C ASN A 49 -9.66 13.75 -7.54
N ASP A 50 -10.10 14.91 -8.05
CA ASP A 50 -9.78 16.24 -7.52
C ASP A 50 -10.45 16.52 -6.17
N ARG A 51 -11.52 15.79 -5.86
CA ARG A 51 -12.28 15.92 -4.61
C ARG A 51 -12.12 14.72 -3.69
N SER A 52 -11.10 13.87 -3.88
CA SER A 52 -10.89 12.69 -3.05
C SER A 52 -9.84 12.89 -1.95
N SER A 53 -10.15 12.47 -0.73
CA SER A 53 -9.22 12.35 0.39
C SER A 53 -8.19 11.23 0.18
N TYR A 54 -8.51 10.28 -0.69
CA TYR A 54 -7.61 9.21 -1.13
C TYR A 54 -7.65 9.19 -2.66
N PRO A 55 -7.04 10.20 -3.31
CA PRO A 55 -7.04 10.24 -4.76
C PRO A 55 -6.26 9.04 -5.30
N LEU A 56 -6.63 8.58 -6.49
CA LEU A 56 -5.78 7.76 -7.33
C LEU A 56 -4.44 8.46 -7.51
N LEU A 57 -3.38 7.66 -7.50
CA LEU A 57 -2.00 8.12 -7.65
C LEU A 57 -1.41 7.56 -8.94
N VAL A 58 -0.39 8.22 -9.47
CA VAL A 58 0.44 7.68 -10.56
C VAL A 58 1.87 7.56 -10.09
N TYR A 59 2.47 6.39 -10.29
CA TYR A 59 3.88 6.11 -10.07
C TYR A 59 4.43 5.28 -11.23
N LYS A 60 5.53 5.74 -11.85
CA LYS A 60 6.11 5.12 -13.07
C LYS A 60 5.04 4.87 -14.14
N ASP A 61 4.20 5.87 -14.40
CA ASP A 61 3.11 5.85 -15.39
C ASP A 61 2.01 4.80 -15.15
N ILE A 62 1.98 4.16 -13.97
CA ILE A 62 0.92 3.25 -13.54
C ILE A 62 0.00 3.96 -12.55
N THR A 63 -1.31 3.86 -12.76
CA THR A 63 -2.33 4.33 -11.82
C THR A 63 -2.47 3.36 -10.64
N TYR A 64 -2.59 3.90 -9.44
CA TYR A 64 -2.74 3.16 -8.19
C TYR A 64 -4.08 3.47 -7.54
N PHE A 65 -4.73 2.42 -7.06
CA PHE A 65 -6.05 2.46 -6.45
C PHE A 65 -5.97 2.21 -4.92
N PRO A 66 -6.65 3.03 -4.09
CA PRO A 66 -6.59 2.92 -2.63
C PRO A 66 -7.42 1.74 -2.06
N MET A 67 -6.84 0.99 -1.13
CA MET A 67 -7.53 -0.07 -0.38
C MET A 67 -8.27 0.45 0.87
N THR A 68 -9.01 1.55 0.74
CA THR A 68 -9.90 1.99 1.83
C THR A 68 -11.08 1.02 2.01
N TYR A 69 -11.86 1.22 3.07
CA TYR A 69 -13.03 0.39 3.35
C TYR A 69 -14.07 0.42 2.22
N TYR A 70 -14.43 1.60 1.71
CA TYR A 70 -15.41 1.74 0.62
C TYR A 70 -14.80 1.48 -0.75
N ASP A 71 -13.59 1.96 -1.03
CA ASP A 71 -12.98 1.82 -2.35
C ASP A 71 -12.72 0.33 -2.65
N SER A 72 -12.18 -0.44 -1.71
CA SER A 72 -12.00 -1.89 -1.91
C SER A 72 -13.31 -2.60 -2.25
N ARG A 73 -14.40 -2.30 -1.52
CA ARG A 73 -15.72 -2.90 -1.73
C ARG A 73 -16.40 -2.46 -3.01
N PHE A 74 -16.15 -1.22 -3.45
CA PHE A 74 -16.64 -0.70 -4.72
C PHE A 74 -16.15 -1.56 -5.90
N LEU A 75 -14.95 -2.14 -5.78
CA LEU A 75 -14.35 -3.04 -6.78
C LEU A 75 -14.46 -4.54 -6.42
N GLY A 76 -15.36 -4.91 -5.52
CA GLY A 76 -15.59 -6.32 -5.19
C GLY A 76 -14.46 -6.96 -4.37
N LEU A 77 -13.72 -6.15 -3.61
CA LEU A 77 -12.68 -6.60 -2.69
C LEU A 77 -13.07 -6.31 -1.23
N GLU A 78 -12.42 -6.99 -0.31
CA GLU A 78 -12.39 -6.58 1.09
C GLU A 78 -10.96 -6.45 1.58
N SER A 79 -10.67 -5.33 2.24
CA SER A 79 -9.41 -5.11 2.96
C SER A 79 -9.60 -5.25 4.47
N SER A 80 -8.62 -5.85 5.14
CA SER A 80 -8.55 -5.94 6.59
C SER A 80 -7.13 -5.72 7.09
N TRP A 81 -7.00 -5.04 8.24
CA TRP A 81 -5.71 -4.72 8.84
C TRP A 81 -5.54 -5.41 10.18
N ASN A 82 -4.35 -5.96 10.43
CA ASN A 82 -3.95 -6.48 11.72
C ASN A 82 -2.51 -6.08 12.02
N ALA A 83 -2.22 -5.59 13.23
CA ALA A 83 -0.88 -5.12 13.58
C ALA A 83 0.22 -6.19 13.50
N GLN A 84 -0.12 -7.47 13.68
CA GLN A 84 0.83 -8.58 13.63
C GLN A 84 0.94 -9.20 12.23
N ARG A 85 -0.18 -9.28 11.50
CA ARG A 85 -0.26 -9.95 10.18
C ARG A 85 -0.18 -8.99 8.99
N GLY A 86 -0.29 -7.69 9.23
CA GLY A 86 -0.33 -6.64 8.22
C GLY A 86 -1.67 -6.55 7.48
N LEU A 87 -1.62 -6.21 6.20
CA LEU A 87 -2.79 -6.06 5.34
C LEU A 87 -3.18 -7.40 4.72
N ALA A 88 -4.47 -7.72 4.75
CA ALA A 88 -5.06 -8.77 3.93
C ALA A 88 -6.11 -8.18 2.99
N VAL A 89 -6.02 -8.50 1.70
CA VAL A 89 -6.98 -8.16 0.67
C VAL A 89 -7.52 -9.44 0.05
N VAL A 90 -8.83 -9.55 -0.08
CA VAL A 90 -9.49 -10.71 -0.68
C VAL A 90 -10.48 -10.26 -1.74
N LYS A 91 -10.50 -10.95 -2.87
CA LYS A 91 -11.58 -10.83 -3.85
C LYS A 91 -12.82 -11.51 -3.32
N THR A 92 -13.93 -10.76 -3.22
CA THR A 92 -15.24 -11.29 -2.78
C THR A 92 -16.27 -11.31 -3.90
N GLY A 93 -16.11 -10.45 -4.91
CA GLY A 93 -17.06 -10.29 -6.01
C GLY A 93 -18.33 -9.51 -5.65
N ALA A 94 -18.50 -9.12 -4.39
CA ALA A 94 -19.63 -8.29 -3.95
C ALA A 94 -19.29 -6.81 -4.15
N THR A 95 -19.79 -6.21 -5.22
CA THR A 95 -19.60 -4.79 -5.52
C THR A 95 -20.58 -3.93 -4.74
N TRP A 96 -20.05 -2.91 -4.07
CA TRP A 96 -20.86 -1.89 -3.39
C TRP A 96 -21.07 -0.68 -4.30
N ASP A 97 -22.02 0.19 -3.93
CA ASP A 97 -22.17 1.49 -4.58
C ASP A 97 -20.93 2.37 -4.35
N TYR A 98 -20.71 3.32 -5.27
CA TYR A 98 -19.58 4.25 -5.14
C TYR A 98 -19.80 5.23 -3.98
N HIS A 99 -18.91 5.16 -2.98
CA HIS A 99 -18.92 6.03 -1.80
C HIS A 99 -17.59 6.79 -1.65
N PRO A 100 -17.47 7.99 -2.27
CA PRO A 100 -16.22 8.73 -2.27
C PRO A 100 -15.89 9.31 -0.88
N TYR A 101 -14.62 9.18 -0.47
CA TYR A 101 -14.07 9.93 0.64
C TYR A 101 -13.80 11.37 0.21
N ARG A 102 -14.78 12.27 0.35
CA ARG A 102 -14.63 13.65 -0.15
C ARG A 102 -13.57 14.46 0.61
N SER A 103 -12.81 15.27 -0.10
CA SER A 103 -11.87 16.27 0.42
C SER A 103 -12.34 17.67 0.05
N ASN A 104 -12.20 18.61 0.99
CA ASN A 104 -12.43 20.04 0.75
C ASN A 104 -11.12 20.83 0.63
N SER A 105 -9.97 20.15 0.72
CA SER A 105 -8.65 20.77 0.62
C SER A 105 -8.15 20.74 -0.82
N PRO A 106 -7.45 21.80 -1.28
CA PRO A 106 -6.86 21.80 -2.60
C PRO A 106 -5.81 20.69 -2.72
N HIS A 107 -5.76 20.06 -3.89
CA HIS A 107 -4.76 19.05 -4.19
C HIS A 107 -3.43 19.69 -4.61
N LEU A 108 -2.35 18.98 -4.38
CA LEU A 108 -1.01 19.34 -4.84
C LEU A 108 -0.75 18.63 -6.17
N ASN A 109 0.10 19.22 -7.01
CA ASN A 109 0.49 18.61 -8.28
C ASN A 109 1.29 17.31 -8.09
N ALA A 110 1.93 17.14 -6.93
CA ALA A 110 2.71 15.95 -6.60
C ALA A 110 2.66 15.68 -5.10
N TYR A 111 2.84 14.42 -4.74
CA TYR A 111 2.95 13.92 -3.38
C TYR A 111 4.14 12.98 -3.24
N THR A 112 4.38 12.53 -2.00
CA THR A 112 5.32 11.46 -1.70
C THR A 112 4.54 10.31 -1.06
N ALA A 113 4.73 9.10 -1.60
CA ALA A 113 4.25 7.86 -1.00
C ALA A 113 5.44 7.05 -0.44
N GLN A 114 5.17 6.12 0.46
CA GLN A 114 6.16 5.15 0.92
C GLN A 114 5.94 3.82 0.21
N VAL A 115 7.00 3.05 -0.04
CA VAL A 115 6.87 1.63 -0.36
C VAL A 115 6.39 0.92 0.90
N ALA A 116 5.29 0.17 0.82
CA ALA A 116 4.74 -0.52 1.97
C ALA A 116 5.71 -1.60 2.50
N GLY A 117 6.23 -1.41 3.72
CA GLY A 117 7.22 -2.29 4.35
C GLY A 117 6.65 -3.33 5.32
N PHE A 118 5.32 -3.49 5.38
CA PHE A 118 4.65 -4.47 6.23
C PHE A 118 4.21 -5.70 5.43
N SER A 119 3.79 -6.76 6.13
CA SER A 119 3.27 -7.97 5.48
C SER A 119 1.96 -7.67 4.75
N ILE A 120 1.86 -8.13 3.50
CA ILE A 120 0.65 -8.00 2.68
C ILE A 120 0.29 -9.38 2.15
N THR A 121 -0.99 -9.72 2.24
CA THR A 121 -1.55 -10.93 1.64
C THR A 121 -2.69 -10.57 0.69
N VAL A 122 -2.72 -11.21 -0.47
CA VAL A 122 -3.74 -11.06 -1.50
C VAL A 122 -4.29 -12.45 -1.78
N ASN A 123 -5.61 -12.63 -1.62
CA ASN A 123 -6.26 -13.93 -1.82
C ASN A 123 -5.61 -15.08 -1.01
N GLY A 124 -5.10 -14.76 0.19
CA GLY A 124 -4.38 -15.69 1.07
C GLY A 124 -2.91 -15.93 0.70
N GLN A 125 -2.42 -15.40 -0.42
CA GLN A 125 -1.03 -15.50 -0.84
C GLN A 125 -0.22 -14.31 -0.35
N LYS A 126 1.02 -14.54 0.12
CA LYS A 126 1.91 -13.46 0.55
C LYS A 126 2.47 -12.74 -0.67
N VAL A 127 2.47 -11.41 -0.62
CA VAL A 127 3.09 -10.55 -1.64
C VAL A 127 4.53 -10.25 -1.25
N ASP A 128 5.47 -10.51 -2.16
CA ASP A 128 6.85 -10.03 -2.04
C ASP A 128 6.97 -8.60 -2.59
N ASN A 129 6.51 -7.64 -1.78
CA ASN A 129 6.35 -6.25 -2.24
C ASN A 129 7.66 -5.59 -2.69
N HIS A 130 8.80 -5.98 -2.10
CA HIS A 130 10.09 -5.40 -2.44
C HIS A 130 10.65 -5.91 -3.77
N GLY A 131 10.19 -7.08 -4.24
CA GLY A 131 10.55 -7.64 -5.54
C GLY A 131 9.71 -7.11 -6.70
N GLU A 132 8.64 -6.36 -6.42
CA GLU A 132 7.75 -5.80 -7.45
C GLU A 132 8.41 -4.65 -8.20
N GLU A 133 8.26 -4.65 -9.53
CA GLU A 133 8.61 -3.48 -10.35
C GLU A 133 7.76 -2.24 -9.98
N TYR A 134 6.49 -2.51 -9.66
CA TYR A 134 5.46 -1.58 -9.22
C TYR A 134 5.00 -1.98 -7.81
N PRO A 135 5.74 -1.59 -6.76
CA PRO A 135 5.43 -2.00 -5.40
C PRO A 135 4.15 -1.31 -4.90
N LEU A 136 3.42 -2.01 -4.03
CA LEU A 136 2.32 -1.47 -3.28
C LEU A 136 2.81 -0.31 -2.42
N LEU A 137 2.09 0.80 -2.50
CA LEU A 137 2.46 2.06 -1.86
C LEU A 137 1.62 2.29 -0.61
N LEU A 138 2.17 3.04 0.34
CA LEU A 138 1.49 3.55 1.51
C LEU A 138 1.40 5.08 1.38
N PHE A 139 0.17 5.58 1.32
CA PHE A 139 -0.10 7.02 1.27
C PHE A 139 -1.27 7.33 2.20
N ARG A 140 -1.10 8.33 3.07
CA ARG A 140 -2.09 8.71 4.10
C ARG A 140 -2.58 7.51 4.94
N ASN A 141 -1.67 6.61 5.29
CA ASN A 141 -1.94 5.37 6.04
C ASN A 141 -2.88 4.37 5.33
N VAL A 142 -3.07 4.51 4.01
CA VAL A 142 -3.81 3.57 3.17
C VAL A 142 -2.86 2.93 2.18
N THR A 143 -3.05 1.63 1.94
CA THR A 143 -2.27 0.90 0.95
C THR A 143 -2.87 1.08 -0.42
N TYR A 144 -2.03 1.34 -1.41
CA TYR A 144 -2.39 1.62 -2.79
C TYR A 144 -1.86 0.50 -3.67
N PHE A 145 -2.76 -0.10 -4.44
CA PHE A 145 -2.45 -1.20 -5.35
C PHE A 145 -2.26 -0.67 -6.76
N PRO A 146 -1.20 -1.08 -7.47
CA PRO A 146 -1.03 -0.71 -8.87
C PRO A 146 -2.11 -1.40 -9.71
N LEU A 147 -2.70 -0.67 -10.65
CA LEU A 147 -3.58 -1.22 -11.69
C LEU A 147 -2.72 -1.83 -12.81
N THR A 148 -1.85 -2.79 -12.45
CA THR A 148 -1.10 -3.63 -13.38
C THR A 148 -1.90 -4.87 -13.73
N TRP A 149 -1.55 -5.53 -14.84
CA TRP A 149 -2.18 -6.79 -15.25
C TRP A 149 -2.21 -7.83 -14.12
N ARG A 150 -1.10 -7.98 -13.41
CA ARG A 150 -0.98 -8.93 -12.29
C ARG A 150 -2.06 -8.71 -11.23
N PHE A 151 -2.23 -7.49 -10.72
CA PHE A 151 -3.19 -7.26 -9.63
C PHE A 151 -4.61 -7.09 -10.16
N ALA A 152 -4.82 -6.24 -11.16
CA ALA A 152 -6.14 -5.95 -11.69
C ALA A 152 -6.77 -7.17 -12.37
N VAL A 153 -6.03 -7.86 -13.23
CA VAL A 153 -6.56 -8.97 -14.04
C VAL A 153 -6.30 -10.31 -13.37
N ASP A 154 -5.05 -10.66 -13.04
CA ASP A 154 -4.76 -12.03 -12.56
C ASP A 154 -5.29 -12.27 -11.12
N GLU A 155 -5.05 -11.34 -10.19
CA GLU A 155 -5.49 -11.48 -8.79
C GLU A 155 -6.95 -11.09 -8.56
N PHE A 156 -7.41 -10.02 -9.21
CA PHE A 156 -8.75 -9.47 -8.98
C PHE A 156 -9.75 -9.76 -10.09
N GLY A 157 -9.30 -10.23 -11.27
CA GLY A 157 -10.17 -10.61 -12.39
C GLY A 157 -11.07 -9.49 -12.88
N TRP A 158 -10.58 -8.25 -12.85
CA TRP A 158 -11.23 -7.11 -13.47
C TRP A 158 -10.98 -7.09 -14.97
N GLU A 159 -11.89 -6.47 -15.71
CA GLU A 159 -11.61 -6.09 -17.08
C GLU A 159 -10.61 -4.92 -17.08
N TYR A 160 -9.81 -4.80 -18.12
CA TYR A 160 -8.79 -3.76 -18.21
C TYR A 160 -8.75 -3.23 -19.63
N SER A 161 -8.93 -1.92 -19.78
CA SER A 161 -8.67 -1.25 -21.05
C SER A 161 -8.11 0.14 -20.84
N PHE A 162 -7.27 0.57 -21.77
CA PHE A 162 -6.73 1.92 -21.81
C PHE A 162 -6.66 2.40 -23.25
N ASP A 163 -7.13 3.62 -23.48
CA ASP A 163 -6.89 4.36 -24.71
C ASP A 163 -6.67 5.84 -24.42
N SER A 164 -6.07 6.56 -25.36
CA SER A 164 -5.67 7.95 -25.16
C SER A 164 -6.84 8.94 -25.13
N ALA A 165 -8.03 8.56 -25.61
CA ALA A 165 -9.21 9.41 -25.63
C ALA A 165 -10.12 9.15 -24.41
N GLY A 166 -10.35 7.87 -24.07
CA GLY A 166 -11.21 7.43 -22.97
C GLY A 166 -10.52 7.29 -21.62
N GLY A 167 -9.19 7.19 -21.59
CA GLY A 167 -8.42 6.98 -20.37
C GLY A 167 -8.41 5.51 -19.93
N LEU A 168 -8.28 5.28 -18.62
CA LEU A 168 -8.22 3.94 -18.02
C LEU A 168 -9.61 3.48 -17.58
N VAL A 169 -10.00 2.27 -17.97
CA VAL A 169 -11.27 1.65 -17.57
C VAL A 169 -11.02 0.28 -16.93
N ILE A 170 -11.58 0.10 -15.74
CA ILE A 170 -11.58 -1.13 -14.91
C ILE A 170 -13.03 -1.53 -14.60
#